data_AF-A0A1A2GHL5-F1
#
_entry.id   AF-A0A1A2GHL5-F1
#
_cell.length_a   1.000
_cell.length_b   1.000
_cell.length_c   1.000
_cell.angle_alpha   90.00
_cell.angle_beta   90.00
_cell.angle_gamma   90.00
#
_symmetry.space_group_name_H-M   'P 1'
#
loop_
_entity.id
_entity.type
_entity.pdbx_description
1 polymer ?
#
loop_
_entity_poly.entity_id
_entity_poly.type
_entity_poly.pdbx_seq_one_letter_code
_entity_poly.pdbx_strand_id
1 'polypeptide(L)' 'MAELVRTTLVVPDDVAVTVQQLTCREPGCPPVETVIAVLAAPSRRWTLHHPLSAIRDEMVTRLLIDNPHGGPHDNS' A
#
# COMPACT_ATOMS: atom_id res chain seq x y z
N MET A 1 10.30 1.07 -3.72
CA MET A 1 8.88 1.30 -3.36
C MET A 1 8.67 1.84 -1.94
N ALA A 2 9.20 1.23 -0.87
CA ALA A 2 9.07 1.82 0.48
C ALA A 2 9.58 3.27 0.53
N GLU A 3 10.71 3.55 -0.11
CA GLU A 3 11.26 4.91 -0.22
C GLU A 3 10.36 5.88 -1.00
N LEU A 4 9.69 5.40 -2.05
CA LEU A 4 8.72 6.19 -2.81
C LEU A 4 7.54 6.61 -1.91
N VAL A 5 7.06 5.69 -1.07
CA VAL A 5 5.98 5.98 -0.11
C VAL A 5 6.47 7.02 0.91
N ARG A 6 7.69 6.86 1.43
CA ARG A 6 8.29 7.81 2.38
C ARG A 6 8.36 9.22 1.81
N THR A 7 8.94 9.35 0.62
CA THR A 7 9.13 10.64 -0.05
C THR A 7 7.79 11.28 -0.44
N THR A 8 6.84 10.50 -0.95
CA THR A 8 5.52 11.01 -1.39
C THR A 8 4.66 11.50 -0.23
N LEU A 9 4.67 10.78 0.90
CA LEU A 9 3.85 11.11 2.07
C LEU A 9 4.61 11.83 3.19
N VAL A 10 5.88 12.16 2.98
CA VAL A 10 6.79 12.76 3.97
C VAL A 10 6.78 11.97 5.28
N VAL A 11 7.02 10.66 5.17
CA VAL A 11 7.05 9.74 6.32
C VAL A 11 8.43 9.81 6.99
N PRO A 12 8.49 10.06 8.32
CA PRO A 12 9.75 10.04 9.07
C PRO A 12 10.50 8.71 8.96
N ASP A 13 11.83 8.74 8.99
CA ASP A 13 12.68 7.55 8.86
C ASP A 13 12.45 6.51 9.96
N ASP A 14 12.08 6.95 11.16
CA ASP A 14 11.77 6.08 12.31
C ASP A 14 10.42 5.38 12.21
N VAL A 15 9.54 5.83 11.32
CA VAL A 15 8.25 5.17 11.06
C VAL A 15 8.45 4.02 10.07
N ALA A 16 7.94 2.84 10.39
CA ALA A 16 8.06 1.69 9.50
C ALA A 16 7.10 1.80 8.30
N VAL A 17 7.65 1.59 7.10
CA VAL A 17 6.89 1.44 5.86
C VAL A 17 7.06 0.03 5.34
N THR A 18 5.96 -0.67 5.14
CA THR A 18 5.94 -2.06 4.67
C THR A 18 5.30 -2.15 3.29
N VAL A 19 5.81 -3.09 2.51
CA VAL A 19 5.25 -3.49 1.22
C VAL A 19 5.22 -5.02 1.23
N GLN A 20 4.05 -5.60 1.09
CA GLN A 20 3.87 -7.05 1.14
C GLN A 20 2.95 -7.51 0.03
N GLN A 21 3.34 -8.57 -0.67
CA GLN A 21 2.42 -9.28 -1.55
C GLN A 21 1.68 -10.35 -0.75
N LEU A 22 0.36 -10.31 -0.76
CA LEU A 22 -0.51 -11.25 -0.06
C LEU A 22 -1.29 -12.08 -1.08
N THR A 23 -1.62 -13.32 -0.73
CA THR A 23 -2.57 -14.11 -1.51
C THR A 23 -3.97 -13.62 -1.20
N CYS A 24 -4.70 -13.14 -2.20
CA CYS A 24 -6.11 -12.83 -2.01
C CYS A 24 -6.90 -14.15 -2.00
N ARG A 25 -7.72 -14.35 -0.97
CA ARG A 25 -8.51 -15.59 -0.78
C ARG A 25 -9.97 -15.43 -1.15
N GLU A 26 -10.33 -14.28 -1.71
CA GLU A 26 -11.71 -13.96 -2.06
C GLU A 26 -12.10 -14.52 -3.44
N PRO A 27 -13.31 -15.09 -3.58
CA PRO A 27 -13.81 -15.55 -4.88
C PRO A 27 -13.88 -14.40 -5.89
N GLY A 28 -13.16 -14.53 -7.00
CA GLY A 28 -13.14 -13.53 -8.08
C GLY A 28 -12.04 -12.47 -7.99
N CYS A 29 -11.24 -12.48 -6.93
CA CYS A 29 -10.06 -11.62 -6.85
C CYS A 29 -8.85 -12.21 -7.59
N PRO A 30 -7.90 -11.36 -8.01
CA PRO A 30 -6.59 -11.82 -8.50
C PRO A 30 -5.93 -12.71 -7.46
N PRO A 31 -5.09 -13.69 -7.86
CA PRO A 31 -4.48 -14.63 -6.92
C PRO A 31 -3.62 -13.96 -5.85
N VAL A 32 -3.13 -12.75 -6.12
CA VAL A 32 -2.33 -11.96 -5.19
C VAL A 32 -2.66 -10.47 -5.29
N GLU A 33 -2.43 -9.79 -4.18
CA GLU A 33 -2.51 -8.34 -4.03
C GLU A 33 -1.22 -7.81 -3.39
N THR A 34 -0.94 -6.53 -3.58
CA THR A 34 0.17 -5.84 -2.93
C THR A 34 -0.38 -4.83 -1.93
N VAL A 35 -0.05 -5.02 -0.66
CA VAL A 35 -0.41 -4.13 0.43
C VAL A 35 0.77 -3.25 0.79
N ILE A 36 0.50 -1.96 0.90
CA ILE A 36 1.44 -0.95 1.40
C ILE A 36 0.89 -0.46 2.73
N ALA A 37 1.73 -0.40 3.77
CA ALA A 37 1.30 0.14 5.06
C ALA A 37 2.37 1.03 5.71
N VAL A 38 1.92 2.14 6.28
CA VAL A 38 2.71 3.01 7.16
C VAL A 38 2.27 2.74 8.60
N LEU A 39 3.18 2.17 9.40
CA LEU A 39 2.93 1.73 10.76
C LEU A 39 3.15 2.88 11.75
N ALA A 40 2.24 3.84 11.73
CA ALA A 40 2.18 4.96 12.66
C ALA A 40 0.85 4.96 13.43
N ALA A 41 0.62 5.98 14.25
CA ALA A 41 -0.67 6.26 14.87
C ALA A 41 -1.22 7.60 14.32
N PRO A 42 -2.28 7.61 13.49
CA PRO A 42 -3.00 6.44 12.97
C PRO A 42 -2.22 5.68 11.89
N SER A 43 -2.46 4.36 11.80
CA SER A 43 -1.89 3.53 10.74
C SER A 43 -2.57 3.82 9.42
N ARG A 44 -1.83 3.79 8.31
CA ARG A 44 -2.38 3.97 6.97
C ARG A 44 -2.07 2.74 6.13
N ARG A 45 -3.06 2.24 5.39
CA ARG A 45 -2.95 1.05 4.54
C ARG A 45 -3.54 1.33 3.16
N TRP A 46 -2.88 0.78 2.14
CA TRP A 46 -3.34 0.78 0.77
C TRP A 46 -3.22 -0.61 0.18
N THR A 47 -4.18 -0.99 -0.66
CA THR A 47 -4.20 -2.28 -1.34
C THR A 47 -4.25 -2.05 -2.85
N LEU A 48 -3.35 -2.71 -3.57
CA LEU A 48 -3.32 -2.79 -5.02
C LEU A 48 -3.60 -4.24 -5.42
N HIS A 49 -4.66 -4.47 -6.20
CA HIS A 49 -5.05 -5.82 -6.66
C HIS A 49 -4.19 -6.32 -7.83
N HIS A 50 -2.87 -6.27 -7.63
CA HIS A 50 -1.85 -6.68 -8.57
C HIS A 50 -0.66 -7.30 -7.82
N PRO A 51 0.07 -8.26 -8.44
CA PRO A 51 1.32 -8.75 -7.90
C PRO A 51 2.35 -7.63 -7.82
N LEU A 52 3.29 -7.74 -6.89
CA LEU A 52 4.36 -6.75 -6.69
C LEU A 52 5.18 -6.52 -7.97
N SER A 53 5.36 -7.56 -8.77
CA SER A 53 6.06 -7.51 -10.07
C SER A 53 5.35 -6.68 -11.14
N ALA A 54 4.05 -6.42 -11.01
CA ALA A 54 3.26 -5.59 -11.91
C ALA A 54 3.07 -4.16 -11.38
N ILE A 55 3.47 -3.87 -10.13
CA ILE A 55 3.36 -2.55 -9.55
C ILE A 55 4.46 -1.65 -10.11
N ARG A 56 4.04 -0.48 -10.60
CA ARG A 56 4.94 0.60 -11.04
C ARG A 56 4.88 1.76 -10.06
N ASP A 57 5.97 2.51 -9.99
CA ASP A 57 6.08 3.68 -9.13
C ASP A 57 4.96 4.70 -9.41
N GLU A 58 4.62 4.95 -10.68
CA GLU A 58 3.53 5.85 -11.07
C GLU A 58 2.15 5.46 -10.49
N MET A 59 1.87 4.16 -10.38
CA MET A 59 0.61 3.63 -9.84
C MET A 59 0.55 3.88 -8.34
N VAL A 60 1.66 3.65 -7.65
CA VAL A 60 1.80 3.90 -6.21
C VAL A 60 1.68 5.40 -5.94
N THR A 61 2.43 6.23 -6.65
CA THR A 61 2.39 7.69 -6.49
C THR A 61 0.97 8.22 -6.67
N ARG A 62 0.27 7.79 -7.73
CA ARG A 62 -1.13 8.20 -7.95
C ARG A 62 -2.04 7.75 -6.79
N LEU A 63 -1.95 6.48 -6.37
CA LEU A 63 -2.73 5.96 -5.25
C LEU A 63 -2.53 6.75 -3.96
N LEU A 64 -1.28 7.11 -3.64
CA LEU A 64 -0.92 7.86 -2.45
C LEU A 64 -1.41 9.31 -2.51
N ILE A 65 -1.35 9.94 -3.68
CA ILE A 65 -1.87 11.30 -3.89
C ILE A 65 -3.40 11.32 -3.78
N ASP A 66 -4.08 10.34 -4.37
CA ASP A 66 -5.53 10.26 -4.37
C ASP A 66 -6.09 9.90 -2.98
N ASN A 67 -5.33 9.16 -2.17
CA ASN A 67 -5.75 8.65 -0.86
C ASN A 67 -4.64 8.79 0.21
N PRO A 68 -4.22 10.00 0.62
CA PRO A 68 -3.03 10.18 1.46
C PRO A 68 -3.16 9.63 2.90
N HIS A 69 -4.39 9.33 3.33
CA HIS A 69 -4.72 8.80 4.65
C HIS A 69 -4.97 7.28 4.65
N GLY A 70 -4.76 6.58 3.53
CA GLY A 70 -5.10 5.17 3.38
C GLY A 70 -6.48 4.96 2.78
N GLY A 71 -6.72 3.75 2.27
CA GLY A 71 -8.05 3.30 1.88
C GLY A 71 -8.88 2.89 3.11
N PRO A 72 -10.21 2.72 2.97
CA PRO A 72 -11.02 2.13 4.03
C PRO A 72 -10.38 0.81 4.48
N HIS A 73 -10.22 0.65 5.80
CA HIS A 73 -9.72 -0.57 6.39
C HIS A 73 -10.69 -1.69 6.02
N ASP A 74 -10.31 -2.54 5.07
CA ASP A 74 -10.96 -3.83 4.91
C ASP A 74 -10.65 -4.65 6.16
N ASN A 75 -11.56 -4.56 7.12
CA ASN A 75 -11.59 -5.36 8.32
C ASN A 75 -12.98 -6.00 8.34
N SER A 76 -13.21 -6.86 7.35
CA SER A 76 -14.31 -7.82 7.31
C SER A 76 -13.98 -9.04 8.17
#